data_AF-A0A7W6EU26-F1
#
_entry.id   AF-A0A7W6EU26-F1
#
_cell.length_a   1.000
_cell.length_b   1.000
_cell.length_c   1.000
_cell.angle_alpha   90.00
_cell.angle_beta   90.00
_cell.angle_gamma   90.00
#
_symmetry.space_group_name_H-M   'P 1'
#
loop_
_entity.id
_entity.type
_entity.pdbx_description
1 polymer ?
#
loop_
_entity_poly.entity_id
_entity_poly.type
_entity_poly.pdbx_seq_one_letter_code
_entity_poly.pdbx_strand_id
1 'polypeptide(L)'
;MEKAAFTLTNYQFEKVNIDLTQHTSNDLLLDFDPKGAYINQESVYELTFVVTIFVQGQTAPFVLVQCKGWFNFENLSSYEAIPDYFYRNAIAILFPYVRAYVSLVTTQANVPGVIIPTLNLSGLEGSLKNNTTQK
;
A
#
# COMPACT_ATOMS: atom_id res chain seq x y z
N MET A 1 17.57 -19.10 -17.28
CA MET A 1 16.40 -18.20 -17.22
C MET A 1 16.80 -17.02 -16.37
N GLU A 2 16.75 -15.81 -16.91
CA GLU A 2 16.90 -14.60 -16.09
C GLU A 2 15.71 -14.51 -15.14
N LYS A 3 15.95 -14.14 -13.88
CA LYS A 3 14.86 -13.94 -12.91
C LYS A 3 14.08 -12.70 -13.35
N ALA A 4 12.75 -12.76 -13.30
CA ALA A 4 11.92 -11.58 -13.52
C ALA A 4 12.34 -10.47 -12.55
N ALA A 5 12.73 -9.33 -13.11
CA ALA A 5 13.04 -8.11 -12.38
C ALA A 5 11.81 -7.19 -12.43
N PHE A 6 11.66 -6.36 -11.41
CA PHE A 6 10.58 -5.38 -11.35
C PHE A 6 11.07 -4.08 -10.73
N THR A 7 10.49 -2.99 -11.19
CA THR A 7 10.85 -1.64 -10.76
C THR A 7 9.59 -0.82 -10.50
N LEU A 8 9.51 -0.16 -9.35
CA LEU A 8 8.49 0.87 -9.11
C LEU A 8 8.79 2.06 -10.02
N THR A 9 7.93 2.32 -11.01
CA THR A 9 8.11 3.42 -11.96
C THR A 9 7.43 4.69 -11.50
N ASN A 10 6.29 4.58 -10.81
CA ASN A 10 5.54 5.72 -10.30
C ASN A 10 4.65 5.32 -9.12
N TYR A 11 4.18 6.31 -8.36
CA TYR A 11 3.13 6.15 -7.35
C TYR A 11 2.29 7.42 -7.22
N GLN A 12 1.04 7.28 -6.76
CA GLN A 12 0.10 8.37 -6.59
C GLN A 12 -0.82 8.11 -5.39
N PHE A 13 -1.13 9.16 -4.63
CA PHE A 13 -2.20 9.11 -3.63
C PHE A 13 -3.51 9.52 -4.29
N GLU A 14 -4.44 8.57 -4.44
CA GLU A 14 -5.69 8.78 -5.16
C GLU A 14 -6.83 9.23 -4.23
N LYS A 15 -6.80 8.78 -2.97
CA LYS A 15 -7.82 9.13 -1.97
C LYS A 15 -7.18 9.34 -0.61
N VAL A 16 -7.62 10.40 0.05
CA VAL A 16 -7.20 10.77 1.39
C VAL A 16 -8.42 11.27 2.13
N ASN A 17 -8.71 10.64 3.26
CA ASN A 17 -9.72 11.09 4.19
C ASN A 17 -9.07 11.18 5.57
N ILE A 18 -9.23 12.33 6.22
CA ILE A 18 -8.73 12.58 7.56
C ILE A 18 -9.85 13.25 8.34
N ASP A 19 -10.28 12.60 9.42
CA ASP A 19 -11.23 13.15 10.37
C ASP A 19 -10.59 13.16 11.76
N LEU A 20 -9.89 14.26 12.07
CA LEU A 20 -9.21 14.41 13.36
C LEU A 20 -10.17 14.47 14.55
N THR A 21 -11.48 14.64 14.34
CA THR A 21 -12.48 14.54 15.42
C THR A 21 -12.58 13.13 15.98
N GLN A 22 -12.19 12.11 15.20
CA GLN A 22 -12.15 10.72 15.61
C GLN A 22 -10.81 10.32 16.29
N HIS A 23 -9.79 11.19 16.24
CA HIS A 23 -8.48 10.92 16.86
C HIS A 23 -8.50 11.25 18.37
N THR A 24 -9.12 10.37 19.17
CA THR A 24 -9.33 10.59 20.62
C THR A 24 -8.25 9.98 21.52
N SER A 25 -7.36 9.13 21.02
CA SER A 25 -6.24 8.51 21.75
C SER A 25 -5.09 8.18 20.80
N ASN A 26 -3.89 8.02 21.36
CA ASN A 26 -2.69 7.59 20.65
C ASN A 26 -2.56 6.05 20.54
N ASP A 27 -3.51 5.29 21.10
CA ASP A 27 -3.58 3.85 20.92
C ASP A 27 -4.18 3.55 19.54
N LEU A 28 -3.32 3.36 18.54
CA LEU A 28 -3.74 3.24 17.15
C LEU A 28 -3.78 1.79 16.67
N LEU A 29 -4.80 1.46 15.87
CA LEU A 29 -4.90 0.21 15.13
C LEU A 29 -4.80 0.49 13.63
N LEU A 30 -3.94 -0.26 12.94
CA LEU A 30 -3.72 -0.13 11.51
C LEU A 30 -4.31 -1.33 10.78
N ASP A 31 -5.02 -1.05 9.69
CA ASP A 31 -5.52 -2.03 8.76
C ASP A 31 -4.97 -1.77 7.34
N PHE A 32 -4.76 -2.86 6.60
CA PHE A 32 -4.09 -2.85 5.31
C PHE A 32 -4.89 -3.70 4.31
N ASP A 33 -5.31 -3.08 3.21
CA ASP A 33 -6.04 -3.74 2.12
C ASP A 33 -5.28 -3.56 0.79
N PRO A 34 -4.31 -4.45 0.49
CA PRO A 34 -3.58 -4.44 -0.77
C PRO A 34 -4.36 -5.20 -1.86
N LYS A 35 -4.43 -4.61 -3.06
CA LYS A 35 -5.08 -5.17 -4.25
C LYS A 35 -4.20 -4.99 -5.47
N GLY A 36 -4.30 -5.93 -6.41
CA GLY A 36 -3.44 -5.99 -7.59
C GLY A 36 -4.24 -5.99 -8.89
N ALA A 37 -3.68 -5.35 -9.92
CA ALA A 37 -4.10 -5.56 -11.29
C ALA A 37 -2.87 -5.67 -12.20
N TYR A 38 -2.69 -6.83 -12.83
CA TYR A 38 -1.66 -7.03 -13.85
C TYR A 38 -2.22 -6.72 -15.24
N ILE A 39 -1.56 -5.83 -15.97
CA ILE A 39 -1.93 -5.38 -17.31
C ILE A 39 -1.02 -6.09 -18.31
N ASN A 40 -1.54 -7.12 -18.99
CA ASN A 40 -0.70 -8.00 -19.80
C ASN A 40 0.01 -7.29 -20.95
N GLN A 41 -0.70 -6.39 -21.64
CA GLN A 41 -0.19 -5.70 -22.83
C GLN A 41 1.02 -4.80 -22.52
N GLU A 42 1.08 -4.28 -21.30
CA GLU A 42 2.10 -3.33 -20.87
C GLU A 42 3.17 -3.96 -19.98
N SER A 43 2.97 -5.21 -19.54
CA SER A 43 3.80 -5.85 -18.50
C SER A 43 3.91 -5.03 -17.22
N VAL A 44 2.83 -4.32 -16.89
CA VAL A 44 2.71 -3.43 -15.74
C VAL A 44 1.81 -4.05 -14.68
N TYR A 45 2.21 -3.93 -13.43
CA TYR A 45 1.39 -4.29 -12.28
C TYR A 45 1.02 -3.04 -11.50
N GLU A 46 -0.28 -2.84 -11.33
CA GLU A 46 -0.85 -1.81 -10.49
C GLU A 46 -1.11 -2.38 -9.09
N LEU A 47 -0.41 -1.84 -8.10
CA LEU A 47 -0.66 -2.09 -6.68
C LEU A 47 -1.53 -0.97 -6.12
N THR A 48 -2.77 -1.26 -5.75
CA THR A 48 -3.59 -0.37 -4.92
C THR A 48 -3.41 -0.78 -3.46
N PHE A 49 -2.88 0.14 -2.66
CA PHE A 49 -2.60 -0.09 -1.25
C PHE A 49 -3.39 0.89 -0.39
N VAL A 50 -4.41 0.36 0.28
CA VAL A 50 -5.24 1.13 1.22
C VAL A 50 -4.72 0.91 2.63
N VAL A 51 -4.48 2.01 3.33
CA VAL A 51 -4.12 2.03 4.75
C VAL A 51 -5.20 2.78 5.51
N THR A 52 -5.75 2.12 6.51
CA THR A 52 -6.80 2.67 7.37
C THR A 52 -6.30 2.69 8.81
N ILE A 53 -6.48 3.81 9.50
CA ILE A 53 -6.02 3.98 10.89
C ILE A 53 -7.22 4.33 11.76
N PHE A 54 -7.34 3.56 12.85
CA PHE A 54 -8.38 3.67 13.85
C PHE A 54 -7.75 4.02 15.19
N VAL A 55 -8.54 4.62 16.07
CA VAL A 55 -8.26 4.59 17.50
C VAL A 55 -8.76 3.25 18.06
N GLN A 56 -7.98 2.61 18.91
CA GLN A 56 -8.32 1.32 19.50
C GLN A 56 -9.68 1.40 20.22
N GLY A 57 -10.59 0.48 19.89
CA GLY A 57 -11.96 0.46 20.43
C GLY A 57 -12.98 1.27 19.63
N GLN A 58 -12.56 2.01 18.60
CA GLN A 58 -13.47 2.68 17.68
C GLN A 58 -13.66 1.89 16.38
N THR A 59 -14.82 2.07 15.75
CA THR A 59 -15.14 1.47 14.43
C THR A 59 -14.93 2.45 13.27
N ALA A 60 -15.00 3.76 13.54
CA ALA A 60 -14.77 4.78 12.54
C ALA A 60 -13.25 5.03 12.40
N PRO A 61 -12.69 5.00 11.18
CA PRO A 61 -11.32 5.40 10.98
C PRO A 61 -11.19 6.92 11.02
N PHE A 62 -10.05 7.39 11.50
CA PHE A 62 -9.72 8.82 11.47
C PHE A 62 -8.75 9.16 10.34
N VAL A 63 -8.08 8.16 9.76
CA VAL A 63 -7.26 8.29 8.55
C VAL A 63 -7.59 7.14 7.61
N LEU A 64 -7.82 7.46 6.34
CA LEU A 64 -7.85 6.50 5.24
C LEU A 64 -7.04 7.08 4.08
N VAL A 65 -6.05 6.32 3.62
CA VAL A 65 -5.20 6.69 2.49
C VAL A 65 -5.19 5.55 1.48
N GLN A 66 -5.48 5.87 0.21
CA GLN A 66 -5.32 4.96 -0.92
C GLN A 66 -4.15 5.44 -1.77
N CYS A 67 -3.10 4.61 -1.86
CA CYS A 67 -1.97 4.83 -2.74
C CYS A 67 -2.00 3.80 -3.89
N LYS A 68 -1.75 4.25 -5.10
CA LYS A 68 -1.56 3.40 -6.27
C LYS A 68 -0.09 3.46 -6.68
N GLY A 69 0.54 2.30 -6.85
CA GLY A 69 1.91 2.16 -7.34
C GLY A 69 1.92 1.36 -8.64
N TRP A 70 2.81 1.72 -9.56
CA TRP A 70 2.99 1.02 -10.83
C TRP A 70 4.36 0.37 -10.86
N PHE A 71 4.37 -0.94 -11.06
CA PHE A 71 5.58 -1.74 -11.19
C PHE A 71 5.70 -2.23 -12.62
N ASN A 72 6.80 -1.90 -13.29
CA ASN A 72 7.10 -2.49 -14.58
C ASN A 72 7.90 -3.78 -14.39
N PHE A 73 7.54 -4.82 -15.12
CA PHE A 73 8.30 -6.07 -15.13
C PHE A 73 9.23 -6.14 -16.33
N GLU A 74 10.45 -6.60 -16.08
CA GLU A 74 11.40 -7.01 -17.11
C GLU A 74 11.37 -8.53 -17.22
N ASN A 75 11.24 -9.03 -18.46
CA ASN A 75 11.30 -10.46 -18.77
C ASN A 75 10.22 -11.33 -18.10
N LEU A 76 9.02 -10.78 -17.88
CA LEU A 76 7.87 -11.53 -17.40
C LEU A 76 7.07 -12.10 -18.59
N SER A 77 6.92 -13.42 -18.62
CA SER A 77 6.29 -14.13 -19.74
C SER A 77 4.77 -14.14 -19.67
N SER A 78 4.19 -14.14 -18.48
CA SER A 78 2.74 -14.08 -18.26
C SER A 78 2.41 -13.72 -16.81
N TYR A 79 1.13 -13.53 -16.52
CA TYR A 79 0.61 -13.31 -15.16
C TYR A 79 1.02 -14.42 -14.18
N GLU A 80 0.95 -15.69 -14.60
CA GLU A 80 1.27 -16.87 -13.79
C GLU A 80 2.77 -16.95 -13.48
N ALA A 81 3.59 -16.25 -14.26
CA ALA A 81 5.03 -16.17 -14.05
C ALA A 81 5.42 -15.11 -13.01
N ILE A 82 4.47 -14.34 -12.45
CA ILE A 82 4.78 -13.36 -11.40
C ILE A 82 5.36 -14.13 -10.21
N PRO A 83 6.61 -13.81 -9.80
CA PRO A 83 7.24 -14.56 -8.73
C PRO A 83 6.61 -14.22 -7.37
N ASP A 84 6.45 -15.21 -6.49
CA ASP A 84 5.84 -15.01 -5.16
C ASP A 84 6.49 -13.88 -4.36
N TYR A 85 7.82 -13.75 -4.46
CA TYR A 85 8.54 -12.69 -3.77
C TYR A 85 8.14 -11.28 -4.23
N PHE A 86 7.58 -11.12 -5.43
CA PHE A 86 7.11 -9.81 -5.90
C PHE A 86 6.09 -9.21 -4.95
N TYR A 87 5.07 -9.96 -4.55
CA TYR A 87 3.95 -9.42 -3.76
C TYR A 87 4.43 -8.83 -2.42
N ARG A 88 5.32 -9.54 -1.71
CA ARG A 88 5.95 -9.03 -0.49
C ARG A 88 6.80 -7.78 -0.75
N ASN A 89 7.63 -7.83 -1.78
CA ASN A 89 8.58 -6.76 -2.08
C ASN A 89 7.87 -5.50 -2.61
N ALA A 90 6.83 -5.63 -3.42
CA ALA A 90 6.04 -4.52 -3.92
C ALA A 90 5.42 -3.70 -2.77
N ILE A 91 4.83 -4.40 -1.78
CA ILE A 91 4.32 -3.76 -0.56
C ILE A 91 5.45 -3.09 0.23
N ALA A 92 6.58 -3.78 0.42
CA ALA A 92 7.73 -3.24 1.16
C ALA A 92 8.35 -2.00 0.48
N ILE A 93 8.32 -1.93 -0.85
CA ILE A 93 8.79 -0.80 -1.65
C ILE A 93 7.82 0.38 -1.58
N LEU A 94 6.50 0.14 -1.64
CA LEU A 94 5.50 1.20 -1.65
C LEU A 94 5.20 1.76 -0.25
N PHE A 95 5.27 0.94 0.79
CA PHE A 95 4.91 1.32 2.16
C PHE A 95 5.64 2.55 2.72
N PRO A 96 6.96 2.74 2.51
CA PRO A 96 7.66 3.95 2.94
C PRO A 96 7.03 5.24 2.44
N TYR A 97 6.51 5.25 1.20
CA TYR A 97 5.82 6.41 0.63
C TYR A 97 4.50 6.69 1.35
N VAL A 98 3.69 5.64 1.59
CA VAL A 98 2.42 5.78 2.32
C VAL A 98 2.65 6.26 3.75
N ARG A 99 3.62 5.67 4.44
CA ARG A 99 4.03 6.06 5.79
C ARG A 99 4.45 7.53 5.87
N ALA A 100 5.32 7.97 4.95
CA ALA A 100 5.76 9.36 4.90
C ALA A 100 4.60 10.31 4.60
N TYR A 101 3.71 9.91 3.70
CA TYR A 101 2.56 10.72 3.32
C TYR A 101 1.58 10.92 4.47
N VAL A 102 1.20 9.86 5.20
CA VAL A 102 0.32 9.95 6.37
C VAL A 102 0.90 10.93 7.40
N SER A 103 2.20 10.84 7.68
CA SER A 103 2.87 11.76 8.59
C SER A 103 2.82 13.21 8.09
N LEU A 104 3.08 13.43 6.80
CA LEU A 104 3.04 14.75 6.19
C LEU A 104 1.64 15.39 6.29
N VAL A 105 0.60 14.70 5.84
CA VAL A 105 -0.75 15.28 5.77
C VAL A 105 -1.37 15.53 7.13
N THR A 106 -1.09 14.65 8.10
CA THR A 106 -1.61 14.82 9.48
C THR A 106 -0.89 15.95 10.21
N THR A 107 0.43 16.12 10.00
CA THR A 107 1.19 17.24 10.58
C THR A 107 0.74 18.59 10.02
N GLN A 108 0.32 18.64 8.74
CA GLN A 108 -0.16 19.89 8.13
C GLN A 108 -1.46 20.43 8.73
N ALA A 109 -2.20 19.63 9.50
CA ALA A 109 -3.35 20.09 10.27
C ALA A 109 -2.95 20.84 11.57
N ASN A 110 -1.66 21.13 11.77
CA ASN A 110 -1.11 21.81 12.95
C ASN A 110 -1.39 21.06 14.26
N VAL A 111 -1.37 19.74 14.20
CA VAL A 111 -1.45 18.80 15.34
C VAL A 111 -0.21 17.89 15.32
N PRO A 112 0.11 17.19 16.42
CA PRO A 112 1.10 16.13 16.37
C PRO A 112 0.76 15.13 15.25
N GLY A 113 1.66 14.98 14.28
CA GLY A 113 1.45 14.10 13.15
C GLY A 113 1.36 12.63 13.55
N VAL A 114 0.64 11.84 12.76
CA VAL A 114 0.57 10.39 12.94
C VAL A 114 1.86 9.77 12.41
N ILE A 115 2.64 9.18 13.31
CA ILE A 115 3.87 8.48 12.97
C ILE A 115 3.61 6.98 12.99
N ILE A 116 3.46 6.39 11.80
CA ILE A 116 3.39 4.93 11.65
C ILE A 116 4.80 4.37 11.93
N PRO A 117 4.99 3.35 12.78
CA PRO A 117 6.29 2.72 12.98
C PRO A 117 6.71 1.91 11.74
N THR A 118 7.95 1.43 11.72
CA THR A 118 8.34 0.40 10.76
C THR A 118 7.59 -0.89 11.09
N LEU A 119 6.92 -1.48 10.10
CA LEU A 119 6.13 -2.69 10.27
C LEU A 119 6.67 -3.80 9.37
N ASN A 120 6.64 -5.03 9.86
CA ASN A 120 6.84 -6.19 9.00
C ASN A 120 5.53 -6.53 8.30
N LEU A 121 5.42 -6.16 7.02
CA LEU A 121 4.24 -6.38 6.20
C LEU A 121 4.30 -7.69 5.38
N SER A 122 5.24 -8.59 5.69
CA SER A 122 5.38 -9.85 4.94
C SER A 122 4.13 -10.73 4.98
N GLY A 123 3.29 -10.59 6.01
CA GLY A 123 2.03 -11.32 6.13
C GLY A 123 0.96 -10.92 5.11
N LEU A 124 1.13 -9.79 4.41
CA LEU A 124 0.15 -9.29 3.42
C LEU A 124 0.34 -9.88 2.01
N GLU A 125 1.42 -10.67 1.81
CA GLU A 125 1.75 -11.30 0.54
C GLU A 125 0.59 -12.13 -0.02
N GLY A 126 0.01 -13.00 0.83
CA GLY A 126 -1.12 -13.85 0.44
C GLY A 126 -2.38 -13.04 0.11
N SER A 127 -2.67 -11.99 0.89
CA SER A 127 -3.80 -11.10 0.63
C SER A 127 -3.67 -10.40 -0.72
N LEU A 128 -2.51 -9.81 -1.01
CA LEU A 128 -2.28 -9.15 -2.29
C LEU A 128 -2.37 -10.14 -3.46
N LYS A 129 -1.73 -11.32 -3.35
CA LYS A 129 -1.78 -12.35 -4.38
C LYS A 129 -3.20 -12.80 -4.68
N ASN A 130 -4.00 -13.09 -3.65
CA ASN A 130 -5.40 -13.52 -3.80
C ASN A 130 -6.30 -12.41 -4.34
N ASN A 131 -5.99 -11.15 -4.03
CA ASN A 131 -6.72 -9.97 -4.51
C ASN A 131 -6.12 -9.39 -5.81
N THR A 132 -5.27 -10.15 -6.49
CA THR A 132 -4.72 -9.73 -7.79
C THR A 132 -5.62 -10.22 -8.91
N THR A 133 -5.93 -9.30 -9.83
CA THR A 133 -6.67 -9.59 -11.06
C THR A 133 -5.79 -9.40 -12.28
N GLN A 134 -6.17 -10.05 -13.38
CA GLN A 134 -5.54 -9.89 -14.68
C GLN A 134 -6.44 -9.03 -15.57
N LYS A 135 -5.85 -8.08 -16.29
CA LYS A 135 -6.49 -7.19 -17.24
C LYS A 135 -5.86 -7.29 -18.62
#